data_AF-A0A9W9FY84-F1
#
_entry.id   AF-A0A9W9FY84-F1
#
_cell.length_a   1.000
_cell.length_b   1.000
_cell.length_c   1.000
_cell.angle_alpha   90.00
_cell.angle_beta   90.00
_cell.angle_gamma   90.00
#
_symmetry.space_group_name_H-M   'P 1'
#
loop_
_entity.id
_entity.type
_entity.pdbx_description
1 polymer ?
#
loop_
_entity_poly.entity_id
_entity_poly.type
_entity_poly.pdbx_seq_one_letter_code
_entity_poly.pdbx_strand_id
1 'polypeptide(L)'
;MQIKFSLTLPIVHPLVSAICPGYNYAFWNRGHNWFYTSDDSCNIVVTGHCQNVCHCKGNWGCGPSHSVDKLLVNGLWYACRREPNAGICDDNANQLAYLSPESCCRNDGRRNFEEGLITKRHADAIAETDILLERHGQEYEDAERQGHDVAELRRRQLDEVEEYMKWETEAAALNEE
;
A
#
# COMPACT_ATOMS: atom_id res chain seq x y z
N MET A 1 -28.49 9.49 -8.60
CA MET A 1 -27.78 8.22 -8.81
C MET A 1 -26.74 8.11 -7.71
N GLN A 2 -27.09 7.45 -6.60
CA GLN A 2 -26.14 7.23 -5.50
C GLN A 2 -25.30 6.01 -5.87
N ILE A 3 -24.03 6.23 -6.18
CA ILE A 3 -23.07 5.15 -6.33
C ILE A 3 -22.85 4.62 -4.91
N LYS A 4 -23.50 3.50 -4.58
CA LYS A 4 -23.14 2.70 -3.40
C LYS A 4 -21.75 2.14 -3.70
N PHE A 5 -20.70 2.89 -3.36
CA PHE A 5 -19.41 2.27 -3.10
C PHE A 5 -19.64 1.41 -1.86
N SER A 6 -19.82 0.10 -2.06
CA SER A 6 -19.41 -0.86 -1.05
C SER A 6 -17.90 -0.69 -0.92
N LEU A 7 -17.49 0.31 -0.14
CA LEU A 7 -16.12 0.50 0.31
C LEU A 7 -15.87 -0.63 1.30
N THR A 8 -15.56 -1.81 0.76
CA THR A 8 -14.81 -2.83 1.50
C THR A 8 -13.64 -2.12 2.15
N LEU A 9 -13.48 -2.29 3.46
CA LEU A 9 -12.33 -1.80 4.20
C LEU A 9 -11.05 -2.09 3.39
N PRO A 10 -10.10 -1.15 3.33
CA PRO A 10 -8.89 -1.35 2.56
C PRO A 10 -8.19 -2.63 3.03
N ILE A 11 -8.01 -3.56 2.09
CA ILE A 11 -7.41 -4.85 2.34
C ILE A 11 -6.03 -4.63 2.96
N VAL A 12 -5.83 -5.18 4.17
CA VAL A 12 -4.56 -5.15 4.87
C VAL A 12 -3.65 -6.19 4.22
N HIS A 13 -2.51 -5.73 3.73
CA HIS A 13 -1.53 -6.59 3.09
C HIS A 13 -0.50 -6.99 4.15
N PRO A 14 -0.38 -8.29 4.49
CA PRO A 14 0.56 -8.70 5.51
C PRO A 14 2.01 -8.58 5.00
N LEU A 15 2.97 -8.51 5.92
CA LEU A 15 4.39 -8.29 5.58
C LEU A 15 5.11 -9.52 4.97
N VAL A 16 4.40 -10.57 4.55
CA VAL A 16 5.00 -11.91 4.36
C VAL A 16 5.38 -12.31 2.95
N SER A 17 4.80 -11.74 1.90
CA SER A 17 5.19 -12.11 0.52
C SER A 17 4.56 -11.17 -0.51
N ALA A 18 4.82 -9.88 -0.37
CA ALA A 18 4.43 -8.89 -1.36
C ALA A 18 5.67 -8.12 -1.81
N ILE A 19 5.64 -7.58 -3.03
CA ILE A 19 6.69 -6.65 -3.51
C ILE A 19 6.84 -5.45 -2.60
N CYS A 20 5.75 -5.03 -2.00
CA CYS A 20 5.73 -4.01 -0.98
C CYS A 20 5.05 -4.58 0.26
N PRO A 21 5.79 -5.27 1.14
CA PRO A 21 5.24 -5.84 2.37
C PRO A 21 4.52 -4.75 3.20
N GLY A 22 3.21 -4.90 3.46
CA GLY A 22 2.49 -3.90 4.26
C GLY A 22 1.92 -2.72 3.49
N TYR A 23 1.98 -2.73 2.15
CA TYR A 23 1.48 -1.63 1.32
C TYR A 23 0.47 -2.15 0.29
N ASN A 24 -0.33 -1.23 -0.24
CA ASN A 24 -1.37 -1.56 -1.23
C ASN A 24 -0.85 -1.52 -2.67
N TYR A 25 0.09 -0.62 -2.93
CA TYR A 25 0.60 -0.37 -4.28
C TYR A 25 2.10 -0.13 -4.29
N ALA A 26 2.69 -0.31 -5.46
CA ALA A 26 4.09 -0.04 -5.75
C ALA A 26 4.21 0.94 -6.92
N PHE A 27 5.12 1.90 -6.83
CA PHE A 27 5.43 2.85 -7.89
C PHE A 27 6.73 2.47 -8.61
N TRP A 28 6.72 2.64 -9.93
CA TRP A 28 7.81 2.25 -10.82
C TRP A 28 8.18 3.36 -11.79
N ASN A 29 9.47 3.68 -11.84
CA ASN A 29 10.07 4.51 -12.88
C ASN A 29 10.88 3.62 -13.83
N ARG A 30 10.41 3.48 -15.07
CA ARG A 30 11.02 2.61 -16.08
C ARG A 30 12.01 3.33 -16.99
N GLY A 31 12.31 4.58 -16.69
CA GLY A 31 13.05 5.44 -17.61
C GLY A 31 12.25 5.71 -18.88
N HIS A 32 12.87 6.45 -19.81
CA HIS A 32 12.23 6.86 -21.06
C HIS A 32 10.83 7.47 -20.88
N ASN A 33 10.64 8.24 -19.80
CA ASN A 33 9.39 8.91 -19.46
C ASN A 33 8.21 7.98 -19.13
N TRP A 34 8.43 6.68 -18.93
CA TRP A 34 7.39 5.71 -18.58
C TRP A 34 7.32 5.45 -17.07
N PHE A 35 6.10 5.57 -16.53
CA PHE A 35 5.80 5.37 -15.11
C PHE A 35 4.62 4.42 -14.92
N TYR A 36 4.68 3.63 -13.85
CA TYR A 36 3.67 2.63 -13.54
C TYR A 36 3.35 2.61 -12.05
N THR A 37 2.10 2.26 -11.75
CA THR A 37 1.69 1.82 -10.43
C THR A 37 1.15 0.41 -10.57
N SER A 38 1.59 -0.51 -9.72
CA SER A 38 1.04 -1.85 -9.62
C SER A 38 0.43 -2.11 -8.25
N ASP A 39 -0.45 -3.09 -8.16
CA ASP A 39 -0.79 -3.72 -6.88
C ASP A 39 0.38 -4.58 -6.35
N ASP A 40 0.14 -5.24 -5.22
CA ASP A 40 1.07 -6.14 -4.53
C ASP A 40 1.43 -7.41 -5.35
N SER A 41 0.60 -7.72 -6.34
CA SER A 41 0.66 -8.87 -7.23
C SER A 41 1.25 -8.54 -8.61
N CYS A 42 1.98 -7.42 -8.74
CA CYS A 42 2.53 -6.89 -10.00
C CYS A 42 1.52 -6.50 -11.08
N ASN A 43 0.21 -6.49 -10.80
CA ASN A 43 -0.75 -6.07 -11.82
C ASN A 43 -0.69 -4.55 -11.96
N ILE A 44 -0.39 -4.07 -13.16
CA ILE A 44 -0.34 -2.64 -13.45
C ILE A 44 -1.76 -2.07 -13.39
N VAL A 45 -1.99 -1.13 -12.48
CA VAL A 45 -3.28 -0.45 -12.28
C VAL A 45 -3.28 0.98 -12.83
N VAL A 46 -2.11 1.60 -12.93
CA VAL A 46 -1.93 2.92 -13.55
C VAL A 46 -0.68 2.91 -14.43
N THR A 47 -0.78 3.51 -15.60
CA THR A 47 0.35 3.75 -16.51
C THR A 47 0.35 5.19 -17.01
N GLY A 48 1.53 5.74 -17.28
CA GLY A 48 1.68 7.11 -17.72
C GLY A 48 2.99 7.33 -18.45
N HIS A 49 2.95 8.25 -19.40
CA HIS A 49 4.12 8.67 -20.17
C HIS A 49 4.24 10.20 -20.13
N CYS A 50 5.24 10.73 -19.43
CA CYS A 50 5.47 12.17 -19.30
C CYS A 50 6.93 12.50 -19.00
N GLN A 51 7.37 13.71 -19.34
CA GLN A 51 8.76 14.13 -19.09
C GLN A 51 9.11 14.26 -17.61
N ASN A 52 8.12 14.48 -16.76
CA ASN A 52 8.30 14.66 -15.33
C ASN A 52 7.09 14.05 -14.61
N VAL A 53 7.33 13.00 -13.81
CA VAL A 53 6.29 12.29 -13.06
C VAL A 53 5.52 13.20 -12.11
N CYS A 54 6.17 14.22 -11.55
CA CYS A 54 5.55 15.21 -10.66
C CYS A 54 4.54 16.13 -11.37
N HIS A 55 4.59 16.15 -12.71
CA HIS A 55 3.66 16.89 -13.56
C HIS A 55 2.84 15.95 -14.46
N CYS A 56 2.97 14.63 -14.32
CA CYS A 56 2.05 13.70 -14.94
C CYS A 56 0.66 13.96 -14.38
N LYS A 57 -0.33 14.17 -15.25
CA LYS A 57 -1.67 14.54 -14.80
C LYS A 57 -2.29 13.45 -13.92
N GLY A 58 -2.63 13.84 -12.70
CA GLY A 58 -3.69 13.24 -11.88
C GLY A 58 -3.30 12.04 -11.00
N ASN A 59 -2.34 11.21 -11.41
CA ASN A 59 -2.13 9.92 -10.74
C ASN A 59 -0.95 9.86 -9.78
N TRP A 60 0.06 10.70 -9.97
CA TRP A 60 1.25 10.75 -9.12
C TRP A 60 1.43 12.17 -8.59
N GLY A 61 1.93 12.26 -7.36
CA GLY A 61 2.46 13.49 -6.81
C GLY A 61 3.85 13.25 -6.23
N CYS A 62 4.65 14.30 -6.25
CA CYS A 62 5.98 14.28 -5.67
C CYS A 62 6.07 15.11 -4.42
N GLY A 63 6.95 14.66 -3.52
CA GLY A 63 7.37 15.41 -2.36
C GLY A 63 8.50 16.40 -2.67
N PRO A 64 9.02 17.08 -1.64
CA PRO A 64 10.11 18.04 -1.77
C PRO A 64 11.41 17.46 -2.37
N SER A 65 11.63 16.16 -2.24
CA SER A 65 12.77 15.42 -2.80
C SER A 65 12.67 15.13 -4.31
N HIS A 66 11.58 15.57 -4.97
CA HIS A 66 11.25 15.21 -6.36
C HIS A 66 11.04 13.71 -6.60
N SER A 67 10.88 12.91 -5.54
CA SER A 67 10.45 11.52 -5.61
C SER A 67 8.92 11.45 -5.44
N VAL A 68 8.29 10.43 -6.03
CA VAL A 68 6.86 10.18 -5.85
C VAL A 68 6.58 9.88 -4.38
N ASP A 69 5.74 10.71 -3.76
CA ASP A 69 5.33 10.61 -2.36
C ASP A 69 3.83 10.31 -2.21
N LYS A 70 3.08 10.31 -3.31
CA LYS A 70 1.66 10.00 -3.31
C LYS A 70 1.15 9.48 -4.64
N LEU A 71 0.13 8.63 -4.56
CA LEU A 71 -0.62 8.09 -5.70
C LEU A 71 -2.10 8.37 -5.55
N LEU A 72 -2.78 8.56 -6.67
CA LEU A 72 -4.23 8.51 -6.76
C LEU A 72 -4.61 7.24 -7.54
N VAL A 73 -5.25 6.29 -6.86
CA VAL A 73 -5.75 5.06 -7.48
C VAL A 73 -7.23 4.93 -7.13
N ASN A 74 -8.09 4.75 -8.13
CA ASN A 74 -9.54 4.61 -7.96
C ASN A 74 -10.18 5.74 -7.12
N GLY A 75 -9.64 6.96 -7.20
CA GLY A 75 -10.16 8.12 -6.47
C GLY A 75 -9.73 8.20 -5.00
N LEU A 76 -8.83 7.33 -4.53
CA LEU A 76 -8.26 7.35 -3.19
C LEU A 76 -6.77 7.68 -3.23
N TRP A 77 -6.33 8.44 -2.24
CA TRP A 77 -4.92 8.78 -2.04
C TRP A 77 -4.18 7.70 -1.28
N TYR A 78 -2.96 7.45 -1.71
CA TYR A 78 -2.01 6.57 -1.05
C TYR A 78 -0.70 7.34 -0.84
N ALA A 79 -0.19 7.31 0.38
CA ALA A 79 1.09 7.90 0.74
C ALA A 79 2.22 6.92 0.43
N CYS A 80 3.25 7.38 -0.26
CA CYS A 80 4.38 6.59 -0.71
C CYS A 80 5.64 6.89 0.07
N ARG A 81 6.43 5.85 0.30
CA ARG A 81 7.78 5.95 0.85
C ARG A 81 8.67 4.88 0.27
N ARG A 82 9.98 5.11 0.36
CA ARG A 82 10.96 4.08 0.01
C ARG A 82 10.89 2.97 1.06
N GLU A 83 10.80 1.74 0.60
CA GLU A 83 10.77 0.54 1.44
C GLU A 83 12.06 -0.27 1.20
N PRO A 84 12.96 -0.38 2.19
CA PRO A 84 14.20 -1.15 2.04
C PRO A 84 13.95 -2.64 1.78
N ASN A 85 12.84 -3.19 2.27
CA ASN A 85 12.49 -4.60 2.12
C ASN A 85 11.61 -4.85 0.89
N ALA A 86 11.61 -3.94 -0.08
CA ALA A 86 10.84 -4.10 -1.29
C ALA A 86 11.35 -5.31 -2.10
N GLY A 87 10.44 -6.19 -2.46
CA GLY A 87 10.69 -7.37 -3.27
C GLY A 87 10.89 -7.03 -4.75
N ILE A 88 10.78 -8.07 -5.58
CA ILE A 88 10.93 -8.00 -7.03
C ILE A 88 9.74 -8.68 -7.68
N CYS A 89 9.28 -8.13 -8.81
CA CYS A 89 8.29 -8.79 -9.66
C CYS A 89 8.85 -10.04 -10.34
N ASP A 90 8.08 -11.13 -10.31
CA ASP A 90 8.41 -12.39 -10.98
C ASP A 90 8.59 -12.22 -12.50
N ASP A 91 9.16 -13.24 -13.14
CA ASP A 91 9.49 -13.24 -14.57
C ASP A 91 8.28 -13.01 -15.50
N ASN A 92 7.09 -13.40 -15.05
CA ASN A 92 5.84 -13.25 -15.79
C ASN A 92 5.15 -11.89 -15.59
N ALA A 93 5.73 -10.98 -14.81
CA ALA A 93 5.10 -9.73 -14.37
C ALA A 93 5.07 -8.60 -15.41
N ASN A 94 4.79 -8.92 -16.67
CA ASN A 94 4.67 -7.97 -17.77
C ASN A 94 5.90 -7.05 -17.89
N GLN A 95 5.67 -5.74 -18.02
CA GLN A 95 6.75 -4.77 -18.09
C GLN A 95 7.62 -4.86 -16.84
N LEU A 96 7.06 -5.07 -15.64
CA LEU A 96 7.73 -4.91 -14.34
C LEU A 96 8.67 -6.07 -13.93
N ALA A 97 8.74 -7.14 -14.72
CA ALA A 97 9.55 -8.32 -14.42
C ALA A 97 11.00 -7.99 -14.02
N TYR A 98 11.47 -8.66 -12.96
CA TYR A 98 12.81 -8.56 -12.38
C TYR A 98 13.22 -7.19 -11.81
N LEU A 99 12.29 -6.26 -11.65
CA LEU A 99 12.56 -4.99 -11.02
C LEU A 99 12.05 -4.95 -9.58
N SER A 100 12.71 -4.12 -8.77
CA SER A 100 12.21 -3.65 -7.46
C SER A 100 11.58 -2.25 -7.62
N PRO A 101 10.48 -1.95 -6.91
CA PRO A 101 9.79 -0.68 -7.04
C PRO A 101 10.63 0.47 -6.47
N GLU A 102 10.37 1.68 -6.94
CA GLU A 102 11.03 2.89 -6.42
C GLU A 102 10.45 3.28 -5.06
N SER A 103 9.13 3.12 -4.90
CA SER A 103 8.43 3.36 -3.64
C SER A 103 7.22 2.45 -3.47
N CYS A 104 6.86 2.24 -2.20
CA CYS A 104 5.71 1.47 -1.77
C CYS A 104 4.69 2.41 -1.12
N CYS A 105 3.41 2.19 -1.39
CA CYS A 105 2.36 3.16 -1.11
C CYS A 105 1.17 2.53 -0.39
N ARG A 106 0.78 3.14 0.72
CA ARG A 106 -0.30 2.69 1.61
C ARG A 106 -1.39 3.74 1.69
N ASN A 107 -2.62 3.32 1.97
CA ASN A 107 -3.78 4.20 1.99
C ASN A 107 -3.55 5.42 2.92
N ASP A 108 -3.71 6.63 2.39
CA ASP A 108 -3.61 7.86 3.19
C ASP A 108 -4.98 8.17 3.81
N GLY A 109 -5.32 7.42 4.87
CA GLY A 109 -6.62 7.51 5.53
C GLY A 109 -6.93 8.92 6.02
N ARG A 110 -5.93 9.64 6.56
CA ARG A 110 -6.11 11.01 7.03
C ARG A 110 -6.50 11.93 5.88
N ARG A 111 -5.74 11.94 4.79
CA ARG A 111 -6.03 12.79 3.63
C ARG A 111 -7.35 12.43 2.98
N ASN A 112 -7.62 11.13 2.82
CA ASN A 112 -8.87 10.67 2.24
C ASN A 112 -10.09 11.13 3.07
N PHE A 113 -9.96 11.20 4.40
CA PHE A 113 -11.00 11.77 5.26
C PHE A 113 -11.13 13.29 5.11
N GLU A 114 -10.00 14.01 5.12
CA GLU A 114 -9.97 15.47 4.97
C GLU A 114 -10.56 15.92 3.63
N GLU A 115 -10.37 15.14 2.56
CA GLU A 115 -10.94 15.38 1.24
C GLU A 115 -12.37 14.83 1.07
N GLY A 116 -12.96 14.22 2.11
CA GLY A 116 -14.33 13.70 2.09
C GLY A 116 -14.53 12.45 1.24
N LEU A 117 -13.46 11.71 0.95
CA LEU A 117 -13.45 10.49 0.13
C LEU A 117 -13.82 9.25 0.93
N ILE A 118 -13.59 9.27 2.25
CA ILE A 118 -13.95 8.20 3.18
C ILE A 118 -14.59 8.75 4.46
N THR A 119 -15.25 7.88 5.23
CA THR A 119 -15.81 8.23 6.53
C THR A 119 -14.71 8.30 7.59
N LYS A 120 -15.00 8.99 8.71
CA LYS A 120 -14.10 9.00 9.88
C LYS A 120 -13.76 7.58 10.35
N ARG A 121 -14.76 6.70 10.39
CA ARG A 121 -14.59 5.31 10.78
C ARG A 121 -13.57 4.58 9.90
N HIS A 122 -13.65 4.74 8.59
CA HIS A 122 -12.68 4.16 7.67
C HIS A 122 -11.27 4.73 7.91
N ALA A 123 -11.17 6.04 8.17
CA ALA A 123 -9.89 6.68 8.45
C ALA A 123 -9.26 6.17 9.75
N ASP A 124 -10.06 5.97 10.79
CA ASP A 124 -9.62 5.43 12.08
C ASP A 124 -9.12 3.98 11.91
N ALA A 125 -9.86 3.12 11.19
CA ALA A 125 -9.44 1.75 10.90
C ALA A 125 -8.14 1.68 10.06
N ILE A 126 -7.98 2.58 9.08
CA ILE A 126 -6.72 2.72 8.33
C ILE A 126 -5.58 3.13 9.27
N ALA A 127 -5.80 4.09 10.15
CA ALA A 127 -4.77 4.56 11.07
C ALA A 127 -4.31 3.46 12.06
N GLU A 128 -5.25 2.66 12.57
CA GLU A 128 -4.94 1.52 13.45
C GLU A 128 -4.19 0.41 12.71
N THR A 129 -4.64 0.07 11.50
CA THR A 129 -3.93 -0.84 10.59
C THR A 129 -2.50 -0.36 10.34
N ASP A 130 -2.35 0.93 10.06
CA ASP A 130 -1.06 1.53 9.77
C ASP A 130 -0.11 1.35 10.94
N ILE A 131 -0.59 1.57 12.17
CA ILE A 131 0.17 1.36 13.42
C ILE A 131 0.58 -0.11 13.57
N LEU A 132 -0.33 -1.05 13.31
CA LEU A 132 -0.06 -2.49 13.38
C LEU A 132 1.09 -2.88 12.43
N LEU A 133 1.01 -2.44 11.18
CA LEU A 133 2.00 -2.75 10.15
C LEU A 133 3.37 -2.08 10.42
N GLU A 134 3.41 -0.86 10.95
CA GLU A 134 4.66 -0.22 11.39
C GLU A 134 5.35 -1.03 12.48
N ARG A 135 4.57 -1.46 13.48
CA ARG A 135 5.11 -2.29 14.56
C ARG A 135 5.65 -3.59 14.00
N HIS A 136 4.92 -4.26 13.11
CA HIS A 136 5.39 -5.48 12.48
C HIS A 136 6.69 -5.28 11.68
N GLY A 137 6.85 -4.13 11.02
CA GLY A 137 8.08 -3.76 10.32
C GLY A 137 9.26 -3.64 11.28
N GLN A 138 9.08 -2.92 12.38
CA GLN A 138 10.12 -2.76 13.42
C GLN A 138 10.52 -4.09 14.05
N GLU A 139 9.55 -4.93 14.40
CA GLU A 139 9.81 -6.27 14.94
C GLU A 139 10.63 -7.13 13.98
N TYR A 140 10.35 -7.02 12.67
CA TYR A 140 11.07 -7.76 11.66
C TYR A 140 12.53 -7.30 11.55
N GLU A 141 12.75 -5.99 11.45
CA GLU A 141 14.10 -5.42 11.41
C GLU A 141 14.91 -5.78 12.67
N ASP A 142 14.27 -5.77 13.84
CA ASP A 142 14.90 -6.15 15.10
C ASP A 142 15.20 -7.65 15.16
N ALA A 143 14.30 -8.50 14.66
CA ALA A 143 14.51 -9.95 14.57
C ALA A 143 15.64 -10.31 13.60
N GLU A 144 15.72 -9.66 12.43
CA GLU A 144 16.83 -9.83 11.49
C GLU A 144 18.16 -9.42 12.12
N ARG A 145 18.20 -8.28 12.81
CA ARG A 145 19.41 -7.78 13.47
C ARG A 145 19.88 -8.69 14.60
N GLN A 146 18.95 -9.31 15.31
CA GLN A 146 19.23 -10.19 16.45
C GLN A 146 19.41 -11.67 16.06
N GLY A 147 19.18 -12.03 14.80
CA GLY A 147 19.25 -13.42 14.31
C GLY A 147 18.14 -14.31 14.87
N HIS A 148 16.97 -13.73 15.17
CA HIS A 148 15.80 -14.48 15.60
C HIS A 148 15.12 -15.20 14.42
N ASP A 149 14.24 -16.16 14.74
CA ASP A 149 13.45 -16.86 13.72
C ASP A 149 12.42 -15.91 13.09
N VAL A 150 12.82 -15.31 11.98
CA VAL A 150 11.96 -14.42 11.19
C VAL A 150 10.75 -15.14 10.60
N ALA A 151 10.82 -16.46 10.36
CA ALA A 151 9.71 -17.22 9.80
C ALA A 151 8.63 -17.50 10.85
N GLU A 152 9.01 -17.73 12.11
CA GLU A 152 8.06 -17.76 13.23
C GLU A 152 7.41 -16.39 13.46
N LEU A 153 8.21 -15.32 13.48
CA LEU A 153 7.69 -13.95 13.62
C LEU A 153 6.66 -13.62 12.53
N ARG A 154 6.99 -13.92 11.27
CA ARG A 154 6.12 -13.68 10.13
C ARG A 154 4.78 -14.41 10.23
N ARG A 155 4.76 -15.66 10.72
CA ARG A 155 3.52 -16.41 10.95
C ARG A 155 2.65 -15.75 12.00
N ARG A 156 3.24 -15.32 13.12
CA ARG A 156 2.51 -14.58 14.16
C ARG A 156 1.91 -13.27 13.63
N GLN A 157 2.69 -12.53 12.84
CA GLN A 157 2.23 -11.26 12.25
C GLN A 157 1.08 -11.45 11.27
N LEU A 158 1.11 -12.54 10.50
CA LEU A 158 -0.01 -12.95 9.65
C LEU A 158 -1.29 -13.19 10.45
N ASP A 159 -1.21 -13.99 11.52
CA ASP A 159 -2.35 -14.32 12.37
C ASP A 159 -2.97 -13.05 12.98
N GLU A 160 -2.14 -12.10 13.40
CA GLU A 160 -2.62 -10.83 13.99
C GLU A 160 -3.31 -9.93 12.95
N VAL A 161 -2.80 -9.88 11.72
CA VAL A 161 -3.47 -9.16 10.61
C VAL A 161 -4.81 -9.81 10.28
N GLU A 162 -4.86 -11.15 10.22
CA GLU A 162 -6.10 -11.88 9.94
C GLU A 162 -7.16 -11.65 11.02
N GLU A 163 -6.77 -11.68 12.30
CA GLU A 163 -7.66 -11.40 13.43
C GLU A 163 -8.20 -9.96 13.38
N TYR A 164 -7.33 -8.98 13.13
CA TYR A 164 -7.75 -7.58 13.00
C TYR A 164 -8.73 -7.39 11.83
N MET A 165 -8.44 -7.97 10.67
CA MET A 165 -9.31 -7.90 9.49
C MET A 165 -10.68 -8.52 9.73
N LYS A 166 -10.72 -9.63 10.48
CA LYS A 166 -11.96 -10.28 10.87
C LYS A 166 -12.81 -9.37 11.76
N TRP A 167 -12.22 -8.78 12.80
CA TRP A 167 -12.94 -7.85 13.69
C TRP A 167 -13.49 -6.65 12.94
N GLU A 168 -12.71 -6.06 12.05
CA GLU A 168 -13.19 -4.93 11.26
C GLU A 168 -14.33 -5.32 10.31
N THR A 169 -14.27 -6.50 9.71
CA THR A 169 -15.34 -7.04 8.87
C THR A 169 -16.63 -7.26 9.66
N GLU A 170 -16.53 -7.85 10.86
CA GLU A 170 -17.66 -8.07 11.76
C GLU A 170 -18.26 -6.74 12.24
N ALA A 171 -17.41 -5.79 12.64
CA ALA A 171 -17.84 -4.46 13.03
C ALA A 171 -18.52 -3.72 11.86
N ALA A 172 -18.04 -3.91 10.62
CA ALA A 172 -18.65 -3.30 9.43
C ALA A 172 -20.08 -3.80 9.22
N ALA A 173 -20.29 -5.11 9.31
CA ALA A 173 -21.61 -5.74 9.17
C ALA A 173 -22.62 -5.22 10.22
N LEU A 174 -22.20 -5.02 11.46
CA LEU A 174 -23.07 -4.56 12.55
C LEU A 174 -23.54 -3.10 12.42
N ASN A 175 -22.89 -2.29 11.57
CA ASN A 175 -23.25 -0.88 11.36
C ASN A 175 -24.09 -0.66 10.09
N GLU A 176 -24.40 -1.72 9.34
CA GLU A 176 -25.29 -1.69 8.17
C GLU A 176 -26.74 -2.16 8.49
N GLU A 177 -26.99 -2.62 9.72
CA GLU A 177 -28.33 -2.95 10.27
C GLU A 177 -28.98 -1.74 10.96
#